data_AF-A0A1E5LAR6-F1
#
_entry.id   AF-A0A1E5LAR6-F1
#
_cell.length_a   1.000
_cell.length_b   1.000
_cell.length_c   1.000
_cell.angle_alpha   90.00
_cell.angle_beta   90.00
_cell.angle_gamma   90.00
#
_symmetry.space_group_name_H-M   'P 1'
#
loop_
_entity.id
_entity.type
_entity.pdbx_description
1 polymer ?
#
loop_
_entity_poly.entity_id
_entity_poly.type
_entity_poly.pdbx_seq_one_letter_code
_entity_poly.pdbx_strand_id
1 'polypeptide(L)'
;MKLFITIIEIIIGVMIPSFTGLLTVSLGYDLLLSITRFIETKRGVNIDLVGNNFSPGATIVMLFHIILMIVLSSIFIKKTSCKVLGITILLITPIVSFFVYSLVMSIMWF
;
A
#
# COMPACT_ATOMS: atom_id res chain seq x y z
N MET A 1 14.28 12.76 -27.51
CA MET A 1 12.85 12.61 -27.15
C MET A 1 12.56 11.35 -26.33
N LYS A 2 12.97 10.13 -26.79
CA LYS A 2 12.74 8.88 -26.04
C LYS A 2 13.31 8.87 -24.60
N LEU A 3 14.53 9.37 -24.40
CA LEU A 3 15.16 9.43 -23.07
C LEU A 3 14.35 10.29 -22.07
N PHE A 4 13.85 11.44 -22.52
CA PHE A 4 13.05 12.34 -21.70
C PHE A 4 11.74 11.70 -21.24
N ILE A 5 11.07 10.96 -22.14
CA ILE A 5 9.86 10.20 -21.82
C ILE A 5 10.16 9.13 -20.77
N THR A 6 11.25 8.38 -20.92
CA THR A 6 11.66 7.36 -19.94
C THR A 6 11.97 7.95 -18.57
N ILE A 7 12.61 9.11 -18.49
CA ILE A 7 12.88 9.79 -17.22
C ILE A 7 11.56 10.17 -16.53
N ILE A 8 10.59 10.71 -17.27
CA ILE A 8 9.28 11.04 -16.72
C ILE A 8 8.56 9.79 -16.20
N GLU A 9 8.60 8.68 -16.94
CA GLU A 9 8.01 7.42 -16.50
C GLU A 9 8.64 6.91 -15.19
N ILE A 10 9.95 7.05 -15.03
CA ILE A 10 10.65 6.68 -13.79
C ILE A 10 10.19 7.57 -12.63
N ILE A 11 10.18 8.90 -12.82
CA ILE A 11 9.76 9.85 -11.78
C ILE A 11 8.33 9.54 -11.34
N ILE A 12 7.40 9.39 -12.28
CA ILE A 12 6.00 9.06 -11.99
C ILE A 12 5.92 7.67 -11.31
N GLY A 13 6.71 6.70 -11.76
CA GLY A 13 6.74 5.35 -11.20
C GLY A 13 7.23 5.28 -9.76
N VAL A 14 8.04 6.25 -9.31
CA VAL A 14 8.45 6.41 -7.91
C VAL A 14 7.37 7.15 -7.11
N MET A 15 6.75 8.17 -7.70
CA MET A 15 5.74 8.99 -7.02
C MET A 15 4.46 8.19 -6.74
N ILE A 16 3.99 7.37 -7.68
CA ILE A 16 2.73 6.62 -7.55
C ILE A 16 2.69 5.73 -6.29
N PRO A 17 3.66 4.83 -6.04
CA PRO A 17 3.67 4.03 -4.83
C PRO A 17 3.71 4.89 -3.58
N SER A 18 4.52 5.97 -3.57
CA SER A 18 4.68 6.85 -2.42
C SER A 18 3.38 7.54 -2.01
N PHE A 19 2.69 8.19 -2.97
CA PHE A 19 1.40 8.84 -2.69
C PHE A 19 0.32 7.83 -2.32
N THR A 20 0.27 6.71 -3.04
CA THR A 20 -0.70 5.66 -2.75
C THR A 20 -0.43 5.04 -1.38
N GLY A 21 0.83 4.95 -0.96
CA GLY A 21 1.23 4.48 0.36
C GLY A 21 0.63 5.35 1.47
N LEU A 22 0.79 6.67 1.38
CA LEU A 22 0.19 7.61 2.33
C LEU A 22 -1.34 7.52 2.37
N LEU A 23 -1.98 7.41 1.20
CA LEU A 23 -3.43 7.20 1.12
C LEU A 23 -3.85 5.86 1.76
N THR A 24 -3.05 4.82 1.56
CA THR A 24 -3.32 3.49 2.12
C THR A 24 -3.19 3.50 3.64
N VAL A 25 -2.23 4.25 4.19
CA VAL A 25 -2.13 4.46 5.64
C VAL A 25 -3.43 5.07 6.16
N SER A 26 -3.86 6.21 5.61
CA SER A 26 -5.05 6.90 6.12
C SER A 26 -6.33 6.10 5.89
N LEU A 27 -6.65 5.81 4.63
CA LEU A 27 -7.93 5.20 4.26
C LEU A 27 -7.97 3.70 4.57
N GLY A 28 -6.84 3.00 4.37
CA GLY A 28 -6.76 1.57 4.63
C GLY A 28 -6.87 1.26 6.11
N TYR A 29 -6.27 2.07 6.98
CA TYR A 29 -6.41 1.92 8.42
C TYR A 29 -7.83 2.21 8.90
N ASP A 30 -8.43 3.33 8.46
CA ASP A 30 -9.80 3.69 8.84
C ASP A 30 -10.83 2.63 8.38
N LEU A 31 -10.63 2.10 7.16
CA LEU A 31 -11.44 1.01 6.64
C LEU A 31 -11.28 -0.25 7.46
N LEU A 32 -10.04 -0.62 7.81
CA LEU A 32 -9.76 -1.78 8.65
C LEU A 32 -10.43 -1.66 10.01
N LEU A 33 -10.32 -0.51 10.67
CA LEU A 33 -10.99 -0.25 11.95
C LEU A 33 -12.51 -0.36 11.82
N SER A 34 -13.09 0.20 10.77
CA SER A 34 -14.53 0.17 10.52
C SER A 34 -15.05 -1.25 10.33
N ILE A 35 -14.35 -2.06 9.51
CA ILE A 35 -14.67 -3.48 9.30
C ILE A 35 -14.53 -4.27 10.59
N THR A 36 -13.47 -4.02 11.35
CA THR A 36 -13.19 -4.71 12.61
C THR A 36 -14.30 -4.46 13.62
N ARG A 37 -14.64 -3.18 13.88
CA ARG A 37 -15.74 -2.79 14.77
C ARG A 37 -17.08 -3.38 14.35
N PHE A 38 -17.35 -3.45 13.05
CA PHE A 38 -18.57 -4.09 12.53
C PHE A 38 -18.62 -5.58 12.91
N ILE A 39 -17.51 -6.31 12.74
CA ILE A 39 -17.43 -7.73 13.09
C ILE A 39 -17.55 -7.93 14.60
N GLU A 40 -16.85 -7.13 15.41
CA GLU A 40 -16.92 -7.18 16.88
C GLU A 40 -18.35 -6.96 17.37
N THR A 41 -19.03 -5.95 16.84
CA THR A 41 -20.43 -5.63 17.17
C THR A 41 -21.38 -6.77 16.76
N LYS A 42 -21.16 -7.38 15.59
CA LYS A 42 -22.05 -8.43 15.06
C LYS A 42 -21.82 -9.80 15.70
N ARG A 43 -20.59 -10.11 16.13
CA ARG A 43 -20.22 -11.43 16.63
C ARG A 43 -19.91 -11.46 18.14
N GLY A 44 -19.88 -10.31 18.80
CA GLY A 44 -19.56 -10.20 20.23
C GLY A 44 -18.13 -10.65 20.54
N VAL A 45 -17.22 -10.49 19.59
CA VAL A 45 -15.78 -10.82 19.73
C VAL A 45 -14.97 -9.55 19.85
N ASN A 46 -13.75 -9.65 20.39
CA ASN A 46 -12.76 -8.58 20.39
C ASN A 46 -11.58 -9.01 19.52
N ILE A 47 -11.19 -8.19 18.55
CA ILE A 47 -10.15 -8.49 17.56
C ILE A 47 -8.92 -7.62 17.89
N ASP A 48 -7.85 -8.27 18.34
CA ASP A 48 -6.57 -7.61 18.56
C ASP A 48 -5.86 -7.32 17.23
N LEU A 49 -5.76 -6.03 16.89
CA LEU A 49 -5.05 -5.56 15.72
C LEU A 49 -3.59 -5.14 16.03
N VAL A 50 -3.22 -4.97 17.30
CA VAL A 50 -1.96 -4.33 17.70
C VAL A 50 -0.87 -5.36 18.01
N GLY A 51 -1.21 -6.48 18.67
CA GLY A 51 -0.37 -7.66 18.92
C GLY A 51 1.07 -7.42 19.40
N ASN A 52 1.48 -8.03 20.52
CA ASN A 52 2.76 -7.73 21.19
C ASN A 52 4.05 -7.83 20.33
N ASN A 53 4.13 -8.72 19.35
CA ASN A 53 5.32 -8.92 18.49
C ASN A 53 5.04 -8.75 17.00
N PHE A 54 3.77 -8.60 16.64
CA PHE A 54 3.30 -8.56 15.27
C PHE A 54 1.96 -7.84 15.31
N SER A 55 1.80 -6.79 14.51
CA SER A 55 0.50 -6.14 14.34
C SER A 55 -0.20 -6.71 13.12
N PRO A 56 -1.27 -7.50 13.31
CA PRO A 56 -2.12 -7.95 12.21
C PRO A 56 -2.66 -6.77 11.42
N GLY A 57 -3.03 -5.67 12.09
CA GLY A 57 -3.61 -4.52 11.41
C GLY A 57 -2.64 -3.83 10.47
N ALA A 58 -1.42 -3.53 10.93
CA ALA A 58 -0.39 -2.96 10.08
C ALA A 58 -0.04 -3.87 8.89
N THR A 59 -0.04 -5.19 9.11
CA THR A 59 0.21 -6.16 8.05
C THR A 59 -0.92 -6.20 7.02
N ILE A 60 -2.18 -6.12 7.45
CA ILE A 60 -3.33 -6.08 6.53
C ILE A 60 -3.28 -4.82 5.67
N VAL A 61 -3.00 -3.66 6.26
CA VAL A 61 -2.89 -2.39 5.51
C VAL A 61 -1.72 -2.43 4.53
N MET A 62 -0.57 -2.97 4.95
CA MET A 62 0.58 -3.20 4.05
C MET A 62 0.23 -4.13 2.89
N LEU A 63 -0.44 -5.26 3.16
CA LEU A 63 -0.85 -6.21 2.12
C LEU A 63 -1.83 -5.56 1.14
N PHE A 64 -2.79 -4.79 1.64
CA PHE A 64 -3.71 -4.02 0.79
C PHE A 64 -2.95 -3.07 -0.15
N HIS A 65 -1.95 -2.35 0.37
CA HIS A 65 -1.08 -1.50 -0.45
C HIS A 65 -0.33 -2.29 -1.53
N ILE A 66 0.30 -3.42 -1.16
CA ILE A 66 1.06 -4.27 -2.08
C ILE A 66 0.18 -4.79 -3.21
N ILE A 67 -1.00 -5.33 -2.87
CA ILE A 67 -1.94 -5.88 -3.86
C ILE A 67 -2.38 -4.79 -4.84
N LEU A 68 -2.73 -3.61 -4.34
CA LEU A 68 -3.11 -2.48 -5.18
C LEU A 68 -1.99 -2.10 -6.16
N MET A 69 -0.74 -2.04 -5.69
CA MET A 69 0.41 -1.72 -6.53
C MET A 69 0.75 -2.82 -7.55
N ILE A 70 0.62 -4.09 -7.19
CA ILE A 70 0.81 -5.22 -8.12
C ILE A 70 -0.21 -5.15 -9.26
N VAL A 71 -1.48 -4.88 -8.94
CA VAL A 71 -2.54 -4.73 -9.95
C VAL A 71 -2.24 -3.54 -10.86
N LEU A 72 -1.90 -2.40 -10.28
CA LEU A 72 -1.59 -1.18 -11.02
C LEU A 72 -0.38 -1.37 -11.95
N SER A 73 0.71 -1.94 -11.42
CA SER A 73 1.91 -2.29 -12.19
C SER A 73 1.58 -3.23 -13.34
N SER A 74 0.78 -4.27 -13.10
CA SER A 74 0.39 -5.26 -14.11
C SER A 74 -0.38 -4.62 -15.27
N ILE A 75 -1.24 -3.64 -14.99
CA ILE A 75 -1.97 -2.88 -16.01
C ILE A 75 -0.98 -2.08 -16.89
N PHE A 76 -0.01 -1.40 -16.27
CA PHE A 76 0.97 -0.61 -17.00
C PHE A 76 1.97 -1.47 -17.80
N ILE A 77 2.42 -2.61 -17.25
CA ILE A 77 3.33 -3.53 -17.94
C ILE A 77 2.69 -4.12 -19.20
N LYS A 78 1.39 -4.44 -19.16
CA LYS A 78 0.64 -4.93 -20.32
C LYS A 78 0.57 -3.89 -21.45
N LYS A 79 0.68 -2.60 -21.13
CA LYS A 79 0.66 -1.50 -22.10
C LYS A 79 2.08 -1.19 -22.57
N THR A 80 2.41 -1.53 -23.82
CA THR A 80 3.77 -1.37 -24.40
C THR A 80 4.32 0.05 -24.31
N SER A 81 3.45 1.07 -24.34
CA SER A 81 3.84 2.49 -24.22
C SER A 81 4.21 2.96 -22.81
N CYS A 82 3.92 2.18 -21.76
CA CYS A 82 4.15 2.56 -20.35
C CYS A 82 4.84 1.45 -19.55
N LYS A 83 5.58 0.57 -20.23
CA LYS A 83 6.16 -0.63 -19.61
C LYS A 83 7.19 -0.26 -18.52
N VAL A 84 8.00 0.77 -18.76
CA VAL A 84 9.01 1.24 -17.78
C VAL A 84 8.32 1.72 -16.51
N LEU A 85 7.26 2.53 -16.64
CA LEU A 85 6.46 2.99 -15.51
C LEU A 85 5.98 1.81 -14.64
N GLY A 86 5.39 0.79 -15.26
CA GLY A 86 4.90 -0.39 -14.54
C GLY A 86 6.01 -1.17 -13.81
N ILE A 87 7.19 -1.31 -14.44
CA ILE A 87 8.35 -1.95 -13.83
C ILE A 87 8.87 -1.12 -12.65
N THR A 88 8.97 0.21 -12.80
CA THR A 88 9.41 1.10 -11.72
C THR A 88 8.48 1.03 -10.52
N ILE A 89 7.16 1.05 -10.74
CA ILE A 89 6.16 0.86 -9.66
C ILE A 89 6.45 -0.46 -8.92
N LEU A 90 6.63 -1.56 -9.65
CA LEU A 90 6.87 -2.88 -9.05
C LEU A 90 8.14 -2.92 -8.19
N LEU A 91 9.22 -2.28 -8.65
CA LEU A 91 10.51 -2.26 -7.95
C LEU A 91 10.49 -1.37 -6.70
N ILE A 92 9.75 -0.27 -6.72
CA ILE A 92 9.67 0.68 -5.60
C ILE A 92 8.66 0.24 -4.54
N THR A 93 7.64 -0.52 -4.94
CA THR A 93 6.55 -0.98 -4.05
C THR A 93 7.06 -1.63 -2.75
N PRO A 94 8.03 -2.56 -2.74
CA PRO A 94 8.49 -3.19 -1.49
C PRO A 94 9.05 -2.19 -0.47
N ILE A 95 9.80 -1.20 -0.95
CA ILE A 95 10.41 -0.15 -0.10
C ILE A 95 9.31 0.70 0.52
N VAL A 96 8.35 1.16 -0.30
CA VAL A 96 7.24 1.97 0.19
C VAL A 96 6.31 1.16 1.10
N SER A 97 6.11 -0.14 0.81
CA SER A 97 5.29 -1.02 1.64
C SER A 97 5.86 -1.18 3.05
N PHE A 98 7.19 -1.27 3.18
CA PHE A 98 7.84 -1.28 4.48
C PHE A 98 7.62 0.03 5.26
N PHE A 99 7.63 1.17 4.56
CA PHE A 99 7.31 2.46 5.15
C PHE A 99 5.83 2.54 5.59
N VAL A 100 4.90 2.09 4.75
CA VAL A 100 3.46 1.99 5.09
C VAL A 100 3.27 1.15 6.34
N TYR A 101 3.88 -0.04 6.41
CA TYR A 101 3.82 -0.88 7.60
C TYR A 101 4.33 -0.16 8.86
N SER A 102 5.51 0.45 8.77
CA SER A 102 6.13 1.17 9.90
C SER A 102 5.28 2.34 10.38
N LEU A 103 4.64 3.05 9.45
CA LEU A 103 3.81 4.20 9.77
C LEU A 103 2.46 3.80 10.37
N VAL A 104 1.81 2.76 9.84
CA VAL A 104 0.59 2.19 10.46
C VAL A 104 0.89 1.63 11.84
N MET A 105 2.00 0.90 12.00
CA MET A 105 2.50 0.48 13.32
C MET A 105 2.58 1.68 14.26
N SER A 106 3.21 2.77 13.84
CA SER A 106 3.33 3.95 14.72
C SER A 106 1.97 4.50 15.14
N ILE A 107 0.99 4.58 14.23
CA ILE A 107 -0.35 5.12 14.51
C ILE A 107 -1.14 4.21 15.46
N MET A 108 -1.00 2.89 15.33
CA MET A 108 -1.79 1.92 16.10
C MET A 108 -1.41 1.82 17.58
N TRP A 109 -0.20 2.27 17.94
CA TRP A 109 0.30 2.25 19.32
C TRP A 109 0.04 3.56 20.08
N PHE A 110 -0.56 4.58 19.44
CA PHE A 110 -0.99 5.85 20.05
C PHE A 110 -2.52 5.98 20.08
#